data_AF-A0A975TCT9-F1
#
_entry.id   AF-A0A975TCT9-F1
#
_cell.length_a   1.000
_cell.length_b   1.000
_cell.length_c   1.000
_cell.angle_alpha   90.00
_cell.angle_beta   90.00
_cell.angle_gamma   90.00
#
_symmetry.space_group_name_H-M   'P 1'
#
loop_
_entity.id
_entity.type
_entity.pdbx_description
1 polymer ?
#
loop_
_entity_poly.entity_id
_entity_poly.type
_entity_poly.pdbx_seq_one_letter_code
_entity_poly.pdbx_strand_id
1 'polypeptide(L)'
;MAFQVIFRNRATQDIRQQANYILVNSNRESAEKFLEFVEYAFAQLAITPNMGKVVSSFVIRIISARTATFNEQQHYQGRKL
;
A
#
# COMPACT_ATOMS: atom_id res chain seq x y z
N MET A 1 -6.54 -13.69 15.17
CA MET A 1 -5.32 -14.33 14.64
C MET A 1 -4.66 -13.34 13.70
N ALA A 2 -3.36 -13.09 13.86
CA ALA A 2 -2.59 -12.22 12.97
C ALA A 2 -1.52 -13.07 12.26
N PHE A 3 -1.41 -12.92 10.95
CA PHE A 3 -0.43 -13.58 10.10
C PHE A 3 0.84 -12.72 10.01
N GLN A 4 1.99 -13.37 9.90
CA GLN A 4 3.25 -12.66 9.65
C GLN A 4 3.30 -12.22 8.17
N VAL A 5 3.41 -10.91 7.94
CA VAL A 5 3.66 -10.35 6.61
C VAL A 5 5.16 -10.34 6.35
N ILE A 6 5.60 -11.00 5.28
CA ILE A 6 7.01 -11.04 4.88
C ILE A 6 7.20 -10.12 3.67
N PHE A 7 8.03 -9.10 3.85
CA PHE A 7 8.40 -8.18 2.78
C PHE A 7 9.59 -8.71 2.01
N ARG A 8 9.43 -8.83 0.69
CA ARG A 8 10.58 -9.07 -0.20
C ARG A 8 11.29 -7.74 -0.44
N ASN A 9 12.62 -7.76 -0.53
CA ASN A 9 13.42 -6.56 -0.79
C ASN A 9 12.94 -5.76 -2.01
N ARG A 10 12.44 -6.42 -3.07
CA ARG A 10 11.86 -5.74 -4.24
C ARG A 10 10.64 -4.90 -3.89
N ALA A 11 9.71 -5.42 -3.07
CA ALA A 11 8.54 -4.65 -2.64
C ALA A 11 8.94 -3.41 -1.81
N THR A 12 9.96 -3.53 -0.96
CA THR A 12 10.51 -2.38 -0.22
C THR A 12 11.14 -1.33 -1.16
N GLN A 13 11.80 -1.76 -2.23
CA GLN A 13 12.35 -0.87 -3.26
C GLN A 13 11.24 -0.17 -4.05
N ASP A 14 10.19 -0.89 -4.43
CA ASP A 14 9.05 -0.34 -5.17
C ASP A 14 8.33 0.75 -4.35
N ILE A 15 8.06 0.47 -3.07
CA ILE A 15 7.43 1.45 -2.15
C ILE A 15 8.31 2.69 -2.03
N ARG A 16 9.62 2.53 -1.87
CA ARG A 16 10.56 3.66 -1.78
C ARG A 16 10.60 4.46 -3.07
N GLN A 17 10.63 3.80 -4.22
CA GLN A 17 10.63 4.47 -5.52
C GLN A 17 9.35 5.28 -5.71
N GLN A 18 8.20 4.74 -5.30
CA GLN A 18 6.91 5.40 -5.42
C GLN A 18 6.78 6.59 -4.46
N ALA A 19 7.21 6.44 -3.20
CA ALA A 19 7.26 7.54 -2.23
C ALA A 19 8.18 8.68 -2.70
N ASN A 20 9.37 8.34 -3.23
CA ASN A 20 10.29 9.32 -3.80
C ASN A 20 9.71 10.03 -5.02
N TYR A 21 9.02 9.30 -5.90
CA TYR A 21 8.32 9.89 -7.04
C TYR A 21 7.27 10.91 -6.58
N ILE A 22 6.45 10.56 -5.57
CA ILE A 22 5.45 11.48 -5.01
C ILE A 22 6.14 12.70 -4.37
N LEU A 23 7.21 12.48 -3.61
CA LEU A 23 7.96 13.56 -2.96
C LEU A 23 8.51 14.58 -3.97
N VAL A 24 9.06 14.09 -5.09
CA VAL A 24 9.65 14.93 -6.14
C VAL A 24 8.59 15.67 -6.97
N ASN A 25 7.45 15.02 -7.25
CA ASN A 25 6.44 15.55 -8.17
C ASN A 25 5.23 16.19 -7.49
N SER A 26 5.09 16.06 -6.18
CA SER A 26 4.00 16.62 -5.39
C SER A 26 4.57 17.35 -4.17
N ASN A 27 4.37 16.84 -2.96
CA ASN A 27 4.91 17.41 -1.75
C ASN A 27 5.21 16.32 -0.70
N ARG A 28 5.86 16.75 0.38
CA ARG A 28 6.22 15.89 1.51
C ARG A 28 5.01 15.23 2.17
N GLU A 29 3.95 15.99 2.43
CA GLU A 29 2.75 15.51 3.11
C GLU A 29 2.10 14.35 2.33
N SER A 30 2.00 14.47 1.01
CA SER A 30 1.47 13.40 0.14
C SER A 30 2.34 12.15 0.15
N ALA A 31 3.67 12.30 0.21
CA ALA A 31 4.57 11.15 0.32
C ALA A 31 4.45 10.46 1.69
N GLU A 32 4.29 11.23 2.77
CA GLU A 32 4.05 10.69 4.12
C GLU A 32 2.70 9.97 4.19
N LYS A 33 1.62 10.57 3.68
CA LYS A 33 0.30 9.92 3.60
C LYS A 33 0.32 8.62 2.81
N PHE A 34 1.08 8.57 1.71
CA PHE A 34 1.28 7.34 0.96
C PHE A 34 1.94 6.25 1.81
N LEU A 35 2.98 6.59 2.58
CA LEU A 35 3.66 5.61 3.45
C LEU A 35 2.75 5.14 4.60
N GLU A 36 2.00 6.04 5.25
CA GLU A 36 1.00 5.67 6.26
C GLU A 36 -0.07 4.73 5.68
N PHE A 37 -0.54 5.07 4.48
CA PHE A 37 -1.52 4.26 3.76
C PHE A 37 -0.99 2.84 3.49
N VAL A 38 0.27 2.74 3.04
CA VAL A 38 0.96 1.46 2.81
C VAL A 38 1.10 0.64 4.10
N GLU A 39 1.47 1.27 5.21
CA GLU A 39 1.55 0.61 6.53
C GLU A 39 0.19 0.05 6.97
N TYR A 40 -0.86 0.86 6.85
CA TYR A 40 -2.23 0.44 7.17
C TYR A 40 -2.68 -0.75 6.31
N ALA A 41 -2.41 -0.71 5.00
CA ALA A 41 -2.75 -1.81 4.09
C ALA A 41 -2.10 -3.13 4.50
N PHE A 42 -0.83 -3.10 4.91
CA PHE A 42 -0.13 -4.31 5.35
C PHE A 42 -0.60 -4.80 6.73
N ALA A 43 -0.93 -3.89 7.65
CA ALA A 43 -1.57 -4.26 8.91
C ALA A 43 -2.91 -4.97 8.69
N GLN A 44 -3.73 -4.50 7.74
CA GLN A 44 -4.98 -5.16 7.36
C GLN A 44 -4.75 -6.52 6.70
N LEU A 45 -3.72 -6.66 5.86
CA LEU A 45 -3.35 -7.95 5.25
C LEU A 45 -2.88 -8.98 6.28
N ALA A 46 -2.20 -8.53 7.35
CA ALA A 46 -1.81 -9.39 8.46
C ALA A 46 -3.03 -9.97 9.19
N ILE A 47 -4.13 -9.21 9.28
CA ILE A 47 -5.36 -9.65 9.95
C ILE A 47 -6.26 -10.43 8.98
N THR A 48 -6.31 -10.00 7.71
CA THR A 48 -7.25 -10.49 6.68
C THR A 48 -6.50 -10.81 5.38
N PRO A 49 -5.79 -11.95 5.29
CA PRO A 49 -4.90 -12.28 4.17
C PRO A 49 -5.61 -12.48 2.81
N ASN A 50 -6.93 -12.67 2.83
CA ASN A 50 -7.75 -12.89 1.62
C ASN A 50 -8.49 -11.62 1.14
N MET A 51 -8.15 -10.45 1.68
CA MET A 51 -8.79 -9.16 1.32
C MET A 51 -8.56 -8.74 -0.14
N GLY A 52 -7.43 -9.12 -0.75
CA GLY A 52 -7.09 -8.72 -2.12
C GLY A 52 -7.75 -9.60 -3.18
N LYS A 53 -7.97 -9.05 -4.39
CA LYS A 53 -8.44 -9.82 -5.55
C LYS A 53 -7.30 -10.69 -6.08
N VAL A 54 -7.54 -11.98 -6.31
CA VAL A 54 -6.56 -12.85 -6.98
C VAL A 54 -6.38 -12.38 -8.42
N VAL A 55 -5.14 -12.09 -8.80
CA VAL A 55 -4.75 -11.72 -10.15
C VAL A 55 -3.88 -12.85 -10.69
N SER A 56 -4.43 -13.64 -11.62
CA SER A 56 -3.74 -14.80 -12.20
C SER A 56 -2.69 -14.42 -13.26
N SER A 57 -2.72 -13.18 -13.76
CA SER A 57 -1.90 -12.72 -14.87
C SER A 57 -0.74 -11.83 -14.42
N PHE A 58 0.22 -12.39 -13.69
CA PHE A 58 1.59 -11.85 -13.72
C PHE A 58 2.40 -12.77 -14.62
N VAL A 59 2.65 -12.33 -15.86
CA VAL A 59 3.56 -13.01 -16.79
C VAL A 59 4.97 -12.85 -16.24
N ILE A 60 5.34 -13.81 -15.39
CA ILE A 60 6.65 -14.45 -15.11
C ILE A 60 6.57 -15.02 -13.69
N ARG A 61 6.29 -16.34 -13.61
CA ARG A 61 6.40 -17.22 -12.43
C ARG A 61 5.94 -16.63 -11.08
N ILE A 62 4.64 -16.34 -10.94
CA ILE A 62 3.99 -16.24 -9.62
C ILE A 62 2.71 -17.09 -9.68
N ILE A 63 2.67 -18.18 -8.90
CA ILE A 63 1.56 -19.16 -8.90
C ILE A 63 0.26 -18.53 -8.35
N SER A 64 0.36 -17.48 -7.52
CA SER A 64 -0.78 -16.71 -7.03
C SER A 64 -0.33 -15.32 -6.56
N ALA A 65 -0.90 -14.26 -7.11
CA ALA A 65 -0.75 -12.88 -6.64
C ALA A 65 -2.12 -12.29 -6.28
N ARG A 66 -2.17 -11.39 -5.29
CA ARG A 66 -3.37 -10.61 -4.97
C ARG A 66 -3.05 -9.12 -5.06
N THR A 67 -3.99 -8.34 -5.60
CA THR A 67 -3.89 -6.88 -5.68
C THR A 67 -4.96 -6.24 -4.79
N ALA A 68 -4.59 -5.21 -4.05
CA ALA A 68 -5.50 -4.41 -3.23
C ALA A 68 -5.45 -2.96 -3.70
N THR A 69 -6.61 -2.40 -4.02
CA THR A 69 -6.83 -0.98 -4.32
C THR A 69 -7.57 -0.35 -3.15
N PHE A 70 -7.10 0.80 -2.68
CA PHE A 70 -7.69 1.49 -1.54
C PHE A 70 -8.11 2.90 -1.97
N ASN A 71 -9.36 3.26 -1.64
CA ASN A 71 -9.97 4.53 -2.04
C ASN A 71 -9.84 5.56 -0.92
N GLU A 72 -9.34 6.75 -1.28
CA GLU A 72 -9.24 7.91 -0.39
C GLU A 72 -10.62 8.57 -0.23
N GLN A 73 -11.49 8.00 0.61
CA GLN A 73 -12.70 8.70 1.06
C GLN A 73 -12.35 9.51 2.32
N GLN A 74 -11.96 10.75 2.04
CA GLN A 74 -11.59 11.80 2.99
C GLN A 74 -12.68 12.02 4.05
N HIS A 75 -12.32 11.78 5.31
CA HIS A 75 -12.98 12.35 6.49
C HIS A 75 -12.51 13.80 6.63
N TYR A 76 -13.06 14.71 5.82
CA TYR A 76 -12.91 16.15 6.04
C TYR A 76 -13.71 16.54 7.29
N GLN A 77 -13.06 16.61 8.45
CA GLN A 77 -13.59 17.33 9.61
C GLN A 77 -12.71 18.57 9.84
N GLY A 78 -13.37 19.72 9.73
CA GLY A 78 -12.76 21.02 9.53
C GLY A 78 -11.90 21.51 10.70
N ARG A 79 -10.89 22.31 10.34
CA ARG A 79 -10.36 23.34 11.23
C ARG A 79 -10.86 24.68 10.70
N LYS A 80 -11.77 25.31 11.47
CA LYS A 80 -12.10 26.73 11.31
C LYS A 80 -10.91 27.57 11.79
N LEU A 81 -10.65 28.64 11.04
CA LEU A 81 -9.80 29.76 11.40
C LEU A 81 -10.26 30.42 12.71
#